data_AF-A0A2T0TFW6-F1
#
_entry.id   AF-A0A2T0TFW6-F1
#
_cell.length_a   1.000
_cell.length_b   1.000
_cell.length_c   1.000
_cell.angle_alpha   90.00
_cell.angle_beta   90.00
_cell.angle_gamma   90.00
#
_symmetry.space_group_name_H-M   'P 1'
#
loop_
_entity.id
_entity.type
_entity.pdbx_description
1 polymer ?
#
loop_
_entity_poly.entity_id
_entity_poly.type
_entity_poly.pdbx_seq_one_letter_code
_entity_poly.pdbx_strand_id
1 'polypeptide(L)'
;MAEYRGLRFDPTPGNAGAVAAASERCAAAFADPSASPRGWSGAAADGFRTRLEAVVSELTAVRRAMRAAAEVLDGWAGTLLGNQRRAEELDRRALRLRRDLADVADEVDRTGALARFTAAHGSAHDEAVARHDELTRQLDEVLDEARRLERDHHAEARRVAARLRAEEPSTAVADALTGFSALTAELASVLLGPPRPAVTRGAGAAFRAGLG
;
A
#
# COMPACT_ATOMS: atom_id res chain seq x y z
N MET A 1 -4.67 10.23 -7.77
CA MET A 1 -3.98 10.59 -6.52
C MET A 1 -4.62 11.86 -5.99
N ALA A 2 -4.86 11.95 -4.68
CA ALA A 2 -5.41 13.16 -4.09
C ALA A 2 -4.38 14.29 -4.22
N GLU A 3 -4.80 15.44 -4.72
CA GLU A 3 -3.93 16.61 -4.85
C GLU A 3 -4.11 17.49 -3.61
N TYR A 4 -3.14 17.44 -2.69
CA TYR A 4 -3.16 18.20 -1.43
C TYR A 4 -2.68 19.64 -1.67
N ARG A 5 -3.59 20.51 -2.11
CA ARG A 5 -3.28 21.89 -2.50
C ARG A 5 -2.93 22.81 -1.34
N GLY A 6 -3.53 22.59 -0.17
CA GLY A 6 -3.26 23.35 1.06
C GLY A 6 -1.90 23.01 1.65
N LEU A 7 -1.58 21.71 1.71
CA LEU A 7 -0.32 21.21 2.23
C LEU A 7 0.83 21.41 1.23
N ARG A 8 0.56 21.33 -0.08
CA ARG A 8 1.54 21.36 -1.18
C ARG A 8 2.47 20.15 -1.25
N PHE A 9 2.15 19.08 -0.52
CA PHE A 9 2.82 17.77 -0.59
C PHE A 9 1.83 16.68 -0.15
N ASP A 10 2.12 15.42 -0.49
CA ASP A 10 1.35 14.26 -0.08
C ASP A 10 1.99 13.60 1.16
N PRO A 11 1.39 13.73 2.36
CA PRO A 11 1.92 13.10 3.57
C PRO A 11 1.64 11.59 3.65
N THR A 12 0.75 11.04 2.81
CA THR A 12 0.27 9.66 2.94
C THR A 12 0.18 8.97 1.57
N PRO A 13 1.32 8.83 0.86
CA PRO A 13 1.34 8.24 -0.47
C PRO A 13 0.86 6.79 -0.45
N GLY A 14 0.15 6.40 -1.50
CA GLY A 14 -0.33 5.03 -1.70
C GLY A 14 -1.83 4.94 -1.95
N ASN A 15 -2.33 3.71 -2.04
CA ASN A 15 -3.74 3.44 -2.33
C ASN A 15 -4.25 2.33 -1.40
N ALA A 16 -5.05 2.71 -0.40
CA ALA A 16 -5.63 1.78 0.56
C ALA A 16 -6.49 0.69 -0.11
N GLY A 17 -7.24 1.04 -1.16
CA GLY A 17 -8.04 0.08 -1.92
C GLY A 17 -7.19 -0.97 -2.65
N ALA A 18 -6.04 -0.56 -3.20
CA ALA A 18 -5.11 -1.49 -3.84
C ALA A 18 -4.47 -2.46 -2.83
N VAL A 19 -4.16 -1.97 -1.62
CA VAL A 19 -3.65 -2.79 -0.50
C VAL A 19 -4.72 -3.76 -0.01
N ALA A 20 -5.96 -3.30 0.18
CA ALA A 20 -7.08 -4.16 0.57
C ALA A 20 -7.33 -5.26 -0.48
N ALA A 21 -7.35 -4.91 -1.78
CA ALA A 21 -7.47 -5.89 -2.86
C ALA A 21 -6.29 -6.89 -2.89
N ALA A 22 -5.08 -6.47 -2.48
CA ALA A 22 -3.95 -7.39 -2.34
C ALA A 22 -4.14 -8.35 -1.15
N SER A 23 -4.64 -7.84 -0.02
CA SER A 23 -5.02 -8.67 1.12
C SER A 23 -6.06 -9.74 0.74
N GLU A 24 -7.12 -9.36 0.03
CA GLU A 24 -8.16 -10.28 -0.43
C GLU A 24 -7.58 -11.40 -1.33
N ARG A 25 -6.68 -11.05 -2.26
CA ARG A 25 -5.98 -12.05 -3.08
C ARG A 25 -5.13 -12.99 -2.25
N CYS A 26 -4.52 -12.51 -1.16
CA CYS A 26 -3.73 -13.33 -0.27
C CYS A 26 -4.59 -14.25 0.62
N ALA A 27 -5.80 -13.81 0.97
CA ALA A 27 -6.77 -14.59 1.75
C ALA A 27 -7.50 -15.67 0.93
N ALA A 28 -7.47 -15.57 -0.41
CA ALA A 28 -8.18 -16.49 -1.30
C ALA A 28 -7.77 -17.96 -1.07
N ALA A 29 -8.77 -18.85 -1.01
CA ALA A 29 -8.55 -20.26 -0.79
C ALA A 29 -7.95 -20.92 -2.04
N PHE A 30 -6.87 -21.68 -1.86
CA PHE A 30 -6.38 -22.62 -2.87
C PHE A 30 -7.24 -23.88 -2.84
N ALA A 31 -7.56 -24.42 -4.03
CA ALA A 31 -8.20 -25.73 -4.15
C ALA A 31 -7.30 -26.80 -3.52
N ASP A 32 -7.88 -27.69 -2.73
CA ASP A 32 -7.13 -28.77 -2.08
C ASP A 32 -6.71 -29.82 -3.12
N PRO A 33 -5.40 -29.99 -3.38
CA PRO A 33 -4.93 -30.99 -4.35
C PRO A 33 -4.99 -32.42 -3.78
N SER A 34 -5.34 -32.62 -2.51
CA SER A 34 -5.39 -33.94 -1.85
C SER A 34 -6.51 -34.86 -2.38
N ALA A 35 -7.47 -34.32 -3.13
CA ALA A 35 -8.57 -35.09 -3.71
C ALA A 35 -8.06 -36.00 -4.85
N SER A 36 -7.68 -37.23 -4.52
CA SER A 36 -7.36 -38.26 -5.52
C SER A 36 -8.62 -38.64 -6.33
N PRO A 37 -8.52 -38.80 -7.66
CA PRO A 37 -9.62 -39.33 -8.46
C PRO A 37 -10.09 -40.68 -7.94
N ARG A 38 -11.41 -40.86 -7.78
CA ARG A 38 -11.99 -42.12 -7.29
C ARG A 38 -11.57 -43.28 -8.20
N GLY A 39 -11.03 -44.35 -7.61
CA GLY A 39 -10.65 -45.56 -8.33
C GLY A 39 -9.20 -45.63 -8.82
N TRP A 40 -8.37 -44.61 -8.58
CA TRP A 40 -6.94 -44.66 -8.91
C TRP A 40 -6.14 -45.33 -7.77
N SER A 41 -5.64 -46.54 -8.00
CA SER A 41 -4.88 -47.34 -7.03
C SER A 41 -3.63 -48.00 -7.66
N GLY A 42 -2.76 -48.56 -6.81
CA GLY A 42 -1.51 -49.23 -7.22
C GLY A 42 -0.25 -48.37 -7.03
N ALA A 43 0.92 -48.93 -7.36
CA ALA A 43 2.23 -48.34 -7.05
C ALA A 43 2.43 -46.91 -7.60
N ALA A 44 1.82 -46.58 -8.74
CA ALA A 44 1.83 -45.22 -9.28
C ALA A 44 0.98 -44.24 -8.44
N ALA A 45 -0.18 -44.69 -7.93
CA ALA A 45 -1.01 -43.91 -7.04
C ALA A 45 -0.37 -43.76 -5.64
N ASP A 46 0.36 -44.77 -5.16
CA ASP A 46 1.17 -44.69 -3.94
C ASP A 46 2.31 -43.66 -4.09
N GLY A 47 3.08 -43.73 -5.19
CA GLY A 47 4.16 -42.79 -5.47
C GLY A 47 3.68 -41.35 -5.68
N PHE A 48 2.50 -41.16 -6.28
CA PHE A 48 1.83 -39.86 -6.36
C PHE A 48 1.44 -39.35 -4.97
N ARG A 49 0.84 -40.18 -4.11
CA ARG A 49 0.49 -39.79 -2.73
C ARG A 49 1.71 -39.38 -1.92
N THR A 50 2.81 -40.12 -1.96
CA THR A 50 4.03 -39.77 -1.21
C THR A 50 4.61 -38.42 -1.66
N ARG A 51 4.62 -38.13 -2.98
CA ARG A 51 5.04 -36.80 -3.46
C ARG A 51 4.04 -35.71 -3.13
N LEU A 52 2.75 -36.02 -3.19
CA LEU A 52 1.69 -35.10 -2.80
C LEU A 52 1.78 -34.74 -1.32
N GLU A 53 2.05 -35.69 -0.42
CA GLU A 53 2.26 -35.44 1.01
C GLU A 53 3.42 -34.46 1.26
N ALA A 54 4.56 -34.65 0.58
CA ALA A 54 5.70 -33.72 0.64
C ALA A 54 5.27 -32.30 0.22
N VAL A 55 4.59 -32.17 -0.92
CA VAL A 55 4.08 -30.90 -1.44
C VAL A 55 2.96 -30.30 -0.56
N VAL A 56 2.11 -31.12 0.07
CA VAL A 56 1.00 -30.66 0.93
C VAL A 56 1.53 -29.97 2.19
N SER A 57 2.64 -30.44 2.75
CA SER A 57 3.28 -29.78 3.90
C SER A 57 3.79 -28.37 3.54
N GLU A 58 4.44 -28.23 2.38
CA GLU A 58 4.93 -26.95 1.86
C GLU A 58 3.77 -26.02 1.46
N LEU A 59 2.74 -26.55 0.79
CA LEU A 59 1.52 -25.81 0.47
C LEU A 59 0.79 -25.33 1.71
N THR A 60 0.82 -26.10 2.80
CA THR A 60 0.25 -25.69 4.08
C THR A 60 1.05 -24.53 4.69
N ALA A 61 2.39 -24.57 4.60
CA ALA A 61 3.25 -23.47 5.02
C ALA A 61 3.00 -22.20 4.18
N VAL A 62 2.90 -22.34 2.85
CA VAL A 62 2.55 -21.24 1.92
C VAL A 62 1.20 -20.65 2.26
N ARG A 63 0.18 -21.48 2.49
CA ARG A 63 -1.16 -21.04 2.87
C ARG A 63 -1.16 -20.28 4.20
N ARG A 64 -0.34 -20.71 5.16
CA ARG A 64 -0.16 -20.01 6.43
C ARG A 64 0.50 -18.64 6.22
N ALA A 65 1.58 -18.59 5.44
CA ALA A 65 2.28 -17.37 5.06
C ALA A 65 1.37 -16.38 4.31
N MET A 66 0.59 -16.85 3.35
CA MET A 66 -0.35 -16.03 2.58
C MET A 66 -1.45 -15.44 3.46
N ARG A 67 -1.98 -16.21 4.43
CA ARG A 67 -2.93 -15.69 5.43
C ARG A 67 -2.30 -14.66 6.35
N ALA A 68 -1.08 -14.91 6.84
CA ALA A 68 -0.35 -13.95 7.66
C ALA A 68 -0.07 -12.64 6.88
N ALA A 69 0.31 -12.74 5.60
CA ALA A 69 0.47 -11.60 4.72
C ALA A 69 -0.84 -10.85 4.49
N ALA A 70 -1.96 -11.56 4.32
CA ALA A 70 -3.29 -10.94 4.21
C ALA A 70 -3.64 -10.13 5.47
N GLU A 71 -3.45 -10.71 6.67
CA GLU A 71 -3.69 -10.02 7.94
C GLU A 71 -2.83 -8.75 8.09
N VAL A 72 -1.55 -8.82 7.69
CA VAL A 72 -0.64 -7.67 7.70
C VAL A 72 -1.11 -6.58 6.73
N LEU A 73 -1.51 -6.97 5.51
CA LEU A 73 -1.97 -6.04 4.47
C LEU A 73 -3.33 -5.41 4.83
N ASP A 74 -4.24 -6.17 5.42
CA ASP A 74 -5.53 -5.66 5.89
C ASP A 74 -5.36 -4.59 6.98
N GLY A 75 -4.53 -4.89 7.99
CA GLY A 75 -4.17 -3.92 9.02
C GLY A 75 -3.55 -2.66 8.44
N TRP A 76 -2.62 -2.81 7.49
CA TRP A 76 -2.00 -1.68 6.79
C TRP A 76 -3.01 -0.87 5.97
N ALA A 77 -3.95 -1.51 5.27
CA ALA A 77 -5.00 -0.82 4.52
C ALA A 77 -5.85 0.06 5.44
N GLY A 78 -6.19 -0.44 6.64
CA GLY A 78 -6.88 0.33 7.67
C GLY A 78 -6.09 1.55 8.15
N THR A 79 -4.81 1.37 8.49
CA THR A 79 -3.91 2.47 8.88
C THR A 79 -3.77 3.50 7.77
N LEU A 80 -3.56 3.06 6.53
CA LEU A 80 -3.41 3.95 5.37
C LEU A 80 -4.67 4.79 5.14
N LEU A 81 -5.85 4.18 5.22
CA LEU A 81 -7.12 4.90 5.09
C LEU A 81 -7.30 5.94 6.20
N GLY A 82 -6.94 5.61 7.45
CA GLY A 82 -6.98 6.54 8.57
C GLY A 82 -6.03 7.73 8.35
N ASN A 83 -4.81 7.46 7.91
CA ASN A 83 -3.82 8.49 7.61
C ASN A 83 -4.28 9.40 6.46
N GLN A 84 -4.86 8.84 5.38
CA GLN A 84 -5.39 9.61 4.25
C GLN A 84 -6.51 10.56 4.67
N ARG A 85 -7.44 10.11 5.53
CA ARG A 85 -8.49 10.98 6.09
C ARG A 85 -7.90 12.12 6.93
N ARG A 86 -6.85 11.83 7.72
CA ARG A 86 -6.15 12.87 8.51
C ARG A 86 -5.46 13.87 7.59
N ALA A 87 -4.80 13.41 6.53
CA ALA A 87 -4.17 14.27 5.53
C ALA A 87 -5.19 15.22 4.86
N GLU A 88 -6.37 14.71 4.49
CA GLU A 88 -7.46 15.53 3.94
C GLU A 88 -8.00 16.57 4.92
N GLU A 89 -8.03 16.27 6.21
CA GLU A 89 -8.42 17.22 7.25
C GLU A 89 -7.39 18.36 7.38
N LEU A 90 -6.11 17.99 7.45
CA LEU A 90 -5.00 18.94 7.52
C LEU A 90 -4.95 19.83 6.27
N ASP A 91 -5.17 19.26 5.08
CA ASP A 91 -5.22 20.02 3.83
C ASP A 91 -6.36 21.04 3.79
N ARG A 92 -7.57 20.64 4.20
CA ARG A 92 -8.70 21.56 4.33
C ARG A 92 -8.43 22.66 5.35
N ARG A 93 -7.74 22.37 6.46
CA ARG A 93 -7.33 23.36 7.46
C ARG A 93 -6.31 24.34 6.88
N ALA A 94 -5.25 23.84 6.25
CA ALA A 94 -4.22 24.67 5.61
C ALA A 94 -4.80 25.56 4.50
N LEU A 95 -5.74 25.04 3.69
CA LEU A 95 -6.43 25.84 2.67
C LEU A 95 -7.23 27.00 3.26
N ARG A 96 -7.92 26.79 4.38
CA ARG A 96 -8.65 27.87 5.06
C ARG A 96 -7.70 28.92 5.60
N LEU A 97 -6.69 28.51 6.38
CA LEU A 97 -5.70 29.42 6.95
C LEU A 97 -4.96 30.25 5.88
N ARG A 98 -4.65 29.66 4.73
CA ARG A 98 -4.03 30.39 3.61
C ARG A 98 -4.95 31.44 2.99
N ARG A 99 -6.26 31.21 2.96
CA ARG A 99 -7.23 32.21 2.49
C ARG A 99 -7.37 33.33 3.52
N ASP A 100 -7.53 32.97 4.79
CA ASP A 100 -7.64 33.92 5.88
C ASP A 100 -6.38 34.80 5.97
N LEU A 101 -5.19 34.23 5.76
CA LEU A 101 -3.93 34.99 5.67
C LEU A 101 -3.91 35.98 4.50
N ALA A 102 -4.44 35.60 3.33
CA ALA A 102 -4.51 36.52 2.19
C ALA A 102 -5.45 37.69 2.49
N ASP A 103 -6.62 37.40 3.07
CA ASP A 103 -7.60 38.42 3.45
C ASP A 103 -7.05 39.38 4.51
N VAL A 104 -6.33 38.86 5.51
CA VAL A 104 -5.70 39.66 6.56
C VAL A 104 -4.48 40.43 6.03
N ALA A 105 -3.70 39.88 5.08
CA ALA A 105 -2.60 40.61 4.46
C ALA A 105 -3.10 41.87 3.75
N ASP A 106 -4.21 41.78 3.01
CA ASP A 106 -4.86 42.93 2.38
C ASP A 106 -5.35 43.97 3.43
N GLU A 107 -5.78 43.51 4.61
CA GLU A 107 -6.16 44.37 5.73
C GLU A 107 -4.96 45.06 6.37
N VAL A 108 -3.85 44.34 6.57
CA VAL A 108 -2.58 44.87 7.08
C VAL A 108 -2.06 45.97 6.16
N ASP A 109 -2.06 45.75 4.84
CA ASP A 109 -1.62 46.74 3.85
C ASP A 109 -2.51 47.99 3.87
N ARG A 110 -3.84 47.79 3.90
CA ARG A 110 -4.82 48.89 3.93
C ARG A 110 -4.69 49.73 5.21
N THR A 111 -4.63 49.08 6.36
CA THR A 111 -4.50 49.76 7.66
C THR A 111 -3.14 50.42 7.81
N GLY A 112 -2.07 49.80 7.31
CA GLY A 112 -0.71 50.34 7.34
C GLY A 112 -0.56 51.61 6.49
N ALA A 113 -1.24 51.67 5.33
CA ALA A 113 -1.33 52.89 4.54
C ALA A 113 -2.03 54.03 5.31
N LEU A 114 -3.07 53.70 6.09
CA LEU A 114 -3.87 54.68 6.84
C LEU A 114 -3.25 55.08 8.20
N ALA A 115 -2.42 54.22 8.80
CA ALA A 115 -1.80 54.41 10.11
C ALA A 115 -0.94 55.68 10.20
N ARG A 116 -0.43 56.17 9.06
CA ARG A 116 0.36 57.41 8.99
C ARG A 116 -0.46 58.67 9.24
N PHE A 117 -1.79 58.58 9.15
CA PHE A 117 -2.67 59.75 9.22
C PHE A 117 -3.35 59.90 10.58
N THR A 118 -3.61 58.82 11.33
CA THR A 118 -4.23 58.90 12.66
C THR A 118 -3.76 57.78 13.61
N ALA A 119 -3.74 58.07 14.91
CA ALA A 119 -3.41 57.06 15.93
C ALA A 119 -4.42 55.91 16.00
N ALA A 120 -5.71 56.17 15.69
CA ALA A 120 -6.74 55.13 15.62
C ALA A 120 -6.45 54.11 14.51
N HIS A 121 -5.94 54.56 13.35
CA HIS A 121 -5.49 53.65 12.29
C HIS A 121 -4.20 52.91 12.64
N GLY A 122 -3.34 53.51 13.48
CA GLY A 122 -2.19 52.82 14.06
C GLY A 122 -2.60 51.60 14.90
N SER A 123 -3.55 51.77 15.85
CA SER A 123 -4.06 50.65 16.66
C SER A 123 -4.70 49.56 15.81
N ALA A 124 -5.49 49.93 14.79
CA ALA A 124 -6.11 48.97 13.89
C ALA A 124 -5.07 48.17 13.06
N HIS A 125 -3.95 48.82 12.69
CA HIS A 125 -2.86 48.15 12.01
C HIS A 125 -2.15 47.14 12.92
N ASP A 126 -1.85 47.52 14.16
CA ASP A 126 -1.22 46.62 15.14
C ASP A 126 -2.09 45.38 15.41
N GLU A 127 -3.41 45.56 15.50
CA GLU A 127 -4.37 44.44 15.63
C GLU A 127 -4.38 43.52 14.40
N ALA A 128 -4.34 44.09 13.20
CA ALA A 128 -4.28 43.31 11.95
C ALA A 128 -2.97 42.51 11.85
N VAL A 129 -1.84 43.11 12.23
CA VAL A 129 -0.53 42.45 12.29
C VAL A 129 -0.55 41.30 13.30
N ALA A 130 -1.06 41.52 14.51
CA ALA A 130 -1.17 40.47 15.52
C ALA A 130 -2.04 39.29 15.03
N ARG A 131 -3.13 39.56 14.31
CA ARG A 131 -3.98 38.53 13.70
C ARG A 131 -3.26 37.78 12.59
N HIS A 132 -2.50 38.49 11.75
CA HIS A 132 -1.69 37.89 10.69
C HIS A 132 -0.65 36.91 11.26
N ASP A 133 0.07 37.32 12.31
CA ASP A 133 1.10 36.52 12.96
C ASP A 133 0.50 35.26 13.60
N GLU A 134 -0.66 35.39 14.24
CA GLU A 134 -1.38 34.26 14.82
C GLU A 134 -1.83 33.24 13.76
N LEU A 135 -2.39 33.71 12.65
CA LEU A 135 -2.75 32.82 11.53
C LEU A 135 -1.54 32.14 10.90
N THR A 136 -0.40 32.85 10.83
CA THR A 136 0.87 32.28 10.35
C THR A 136 1.32 31.15 11.26
N ARG A 137 1.32 31.36 12.58
CA ARG A 137 1.64 30.34 13.57
C ARG A 137 0.74 29.11 13.46
N GLN A 138 -0.58 29.31 13.32
CA GLN A 138 -1.52 28.21 13.14
C GLN A 138 -1.28 27.43 11.84
N LEU A 139 -0.90 28.11 10.75
CA LEU A 139 -0.55 27.44 9.50
C LEU A 139 0.70 26.58 9.67
N ASP A 140 1.74 27.11 10.32
CA ASP A 140 2.97 26.39 10.59
C ASP A 140 2.72 25.14 11.45
N GLU A 141 1.86 25.24 12.47
CA GLU A 141 1.46 24.09 13.29
C GLU A 141 0.78 22.98 12.48
N VAL A 142 -0.09 23.34 11.53
CA VAL A 142 -0.74 22.38 10.63
C VAL A 142 0.28 21.72 9.70
N LEU A 143 1.23 22.49 9.16
CA LEU A 143 2.28 21.96 8.29
C LEU A 143 3.21 21.02 9.06
N ASP A 144 3.57 21.35 10.29
CA ASP A 144 4.36 20.50 11.17
C ASP A 144 3.64 19.20 11.52
N GLU A 145 2.33 19.27 11.75
CA GLU A 145 1.51 18.07 11.96
C GLU A 145 1.48 17.18 10.72
N ALA A 146 1.32 17.77 9.53
CA ALA A 146 1.38 17.03 8.27
C ALA A 146 2.75 16.37 8.05
N ARG A 147 3.85 17.04 8.44
CA ARG A 147 5.21 16.47 8.39
C ARG A 147 5.43 15.36 9.41
N ARG A 148 4.81 15.42 10.59
CA ARG A 148 4.79 14.30 11.54
C ARG A 148 4.08 13.10 10.93
N LEU A 149 2.89 13.31 10.37
CA LEU A 149 2.11 12.27 9.70
C LEU A 149 2.90 11.58 8.57
N GLU A 150 3.63 12.34 7.75
CA GLU A 150 4.51 11.81 6.69
C GLU A 150 5.60 10.88 7.26
N ARG A 151 6.29 11.32 8.31
CA ARG A 151 7.35 10.51 8.95
C ARG A 151 6.80 9.22 9.54
N ASP A 152 5.66 9.31 10.22
CA ASP A 152 5.00 8.17 10.84
C ASP A 152 4.50 7.18 9.79
N HIS A 153 3.90 7.67 8.70
CA HIS A 153 3.49 6.87 7.55
C HIS A 153 4.69 6.10 6.96
N HIS A 154 5.82 6.77 6.70
CA HIS A 154 7.01 6.09 6.16
C HIS A 154 7.63 5.09 7.14
N ALA A 155 7.63 5.40 8.44
CA ALA A 155 8.10 4.46 9.46
C ALA A 155 7.23 3.20 9.50
N GLU A 156 5.90 3.35 9.45
CA GLU A 156 4.97 2.24 9.46
C GLU A 156 5.03 1.42 8.16
N ALA A 157 5.11 2.07 7.00
CA ALA A 157 5.30 1.39 5.72
C ALA A 157 6.57 0.51 5.71
N ARG A 158 7.67 0.99 6.31
CA ARG A 158 8.90 0.18 6.48
C ARG A 158 8.69 -1.01 7.42
N ARG A 159 7.95 -0.84 8.52
CA ARG A 159 7.63 -1.93 9.46
C ARG A 159 6.76 -3.01 8.81
N VAL A 160 5.73 -2.60 8.09
CA VAL A 160 4.85 -3.49 7.30
C VAL A 160 5.68 -4.26 6.26
N ALA A 161 6.53 -3.56 5.51
CA ALA A 161 7.41 -4.21 4.53
C ALA A 161 8.39 -5.21 5.17
N ALA A 162 8.92 -4.93 6.37
CA ALA A 162 9.77 -5.87 7.09
C ALA A 162 8.98 -7.11 7.56
N ARG A 163 7.76 -6.93 8.06
CA ARG A 163 6.86 -8.03 8.45
C ARG A 163 6.52 -8.92 7.25
N LEU A 164 6.17 -8.35 6.11
CA LEU A 164 5.86 -9.13 4.91
C LEU A 164 7.05 -9.98 4.42
N ARG A 165 8.28 -9.44 4.47
CA ARG A 165 9.49 -10.22 4.14
C ARG A 165 9.75 -11.38 5.12
N ALA A 166 9.40 -11.21 6.39
CA ALA A 166 9.53 -12.28 7.38
C ALA A 166 8.51 -13.42 7.15
N GLU A 167 7.40 -13.14 6.48
CA GLU A 167 6.36 -14.11 6.14
C GLU A 167 6.58 -14.79 4.77
N GLU A 168 7.58 -14.38 3.96
CA GLU A 168 7.81 -14.99 2.64
C GLU A 168 8.14 -16.49 2.78
N PRO A 169 7.34 -17.38 2.16
CA PRO A 169 7.69 -18.79 2.10
C PRO A 169 8.93 -18.95 1.21
N SER A 170 9.88 -19.76 1.68
CA SER A 170 11.13 -20.11 0.99
C SER A 170 10.92 -20.31 -0.52
N THR A 171 11.86 -19.82 -1.34
CA THR A 171 11.98 -20.08 -2.79
C THR A 171 11.87 -21.57 -3.16
N ALA A 172 12.08 -22.46 -2.19
CA ALA A 172 11.84 -23.90 -2.28
C ALA A 172 10.47 -24.28 -2.87
N VAL A 173 9.42 -23.49 -2.64
CA VAL A 173 8.06 -23.79 -3.16
C VAL A 173 7.99 -23.59 -4.67
N ALA A 174 8.62 -22.52 -5.19
CA ALA A 174 8.70 -22.28 -6.62
C ALA A 174 9.54 -23.37 -7.32
N ASP A 175 10.60 -23.82 -6.66
CA ASP A 175 11.45 -24.92 -7.13
C ASP A 175 10.71 -26.27 -7.11
N ALA A 176 9.94 -26.56 -6.06
CA ALA A 176 9.14 -27.78 -5.92
C ALA A 176 8.01 -27.86 -6.97
N LEU A 177 7.29 -26.76 -7.21
CA LEU A 177 6.25 -26.69 -8.24
C LEU A 177 6.82 -26.80 -9.66
N THR A 178 8.00 -26.20 -9.91
CA THR A 178 8.71 -26.35 -11.18
C THR A 178 9.16 -27.80 -11.40
N GLY A 179 9.66 -28.45 -10.36
CA GLY A 179 10.00 -29.88 -10.38
C GLY A 179 8.78 -30.78 -10.66
N PHE A 180 7.63 -30.48 -10.06
CA PHE A 180 6.38 -31.20 -10.31
C PHE A 180 5.92 -31.03 -11.76
N SER A 181 5.97 -29.80 -12.30
CA SER A 181 5.59 -29.49 -13.68
C SER A 181 6.47 -30.21 -14.69
N ALA A 182 7.79 -30.27 -14.44
CA ALA A 182 8.74 -31.03 -15.27
C ALA A 182 8.45 -32.54 -15.24
N LEU A 183 8.21 -33.12 -14.06
CA LEU A 183 7.87 -34.53 -13.91
C LEU A 183 6.53 -34.90 -14.58
N THR A 184 5.56 -34.00 -14.54
CA THR A 184 4.26 -34.20 -15.19
C THR A 184 4.40 -34.10 -16.71
N ALA A 185 5.26 -33.22 -17.21
CA ALA A 185 5.58 -33.10 -18.63
C ALA A 185 6.34 -34.34 -19.16
N GLU A 186 7.25 -34.91 -18.36
CA GLU A 186 7.93 -36.19 -18.64
C GLU A 186 6.95 -37.36 -18.66
N LEU A 187 6.03 -37.44 -17.70
CA LEU A 187 4.98 -38.48 -17.68
C LEU A 187 4.02 -38.34 -18.87
N ALA A 188 3.66 -37.11 -19.24
CA ALA A 188 2.84 -36.83 -20.41
C ALA A 188 3.56 -37.18 -21.72
N SER A 189 4.86 -36.93 -21.83
CA SER A 189 5.64 -37.28 -23.04
C SER A 189 5.78 -38.80 -23.23
N VAL A 190 5.88 -39.54 -22.13
CA VAL A 190 5.93 -41.01 -22.12
C VAL A 190 4.57 -41.64 -22.44
N LEU A 191 3.47 -41.06 -21.95
CA LEU A 191 2.11 -41.58 -22.16
C LEU A 191 1.46 -41.14 -23.47
N LEU A 192 1.79 -39.94 -23.97
CA LEU A 192 1.10 -39.31 -25.11
C LEU A 192 2.02 -39.05 -26.31
N GLY A 193 3.32 -39.36 -26.21
CA GLY A 193 4.33 -38.98 -27.21
C GLY A 193 4.79 -37.52 -27.06
N PRO A 194 5.85 -37.10 -27.79
CA PRO A 194 6.51 -35.82 -27.55
C PRO A 194 5.56 -34.61 -27.77
N PRO A 195 5.49 -33.66 -26.81
CA PRO A 195 4.65 -32.49 -26.96
C PRO A 195 5.22 -31.53 -28.00
N ARG A 196 4.35 -30.98 -28.85
CA ARG A 196 4.69 -29.82 -29.70
C ARG A 196 4.98 -28.59 -28.81
N PRO A 197 6.01 -27.79 -29.09
CA PRO A 197 6.37 -26.65 -28.24
C PRO A 197 5.26 -25.59 -28.26
N ALA A 198 4.66 -25.33 -27.10
CA ALA A 198 3.84 -24.16 -26.86
C ALA A 198 4.75 -22.96 -26.55
N VAL A 199 4.62 -21.89 -27.32
CA VAL A 199 5.37 -20.64 -27.16
C VAL A 199 5.01 -20.01 -25.81
N THR A 200 5.94 -20.04 -24.86
CA THR A 200 5.84 -19.41 -23.56
C THR A 200 6.02 -17.90 -23.66
N ARG A 201 4.92 -17.14 -23.80
CA ARG A 201 4.89 -15.74 -23.34
C ARG A 201 4.68 -15.74 -21.83
N GLY A 202 5.79 -15.86 -21.09
CA GLY A 202 5.77 -15.93 -19.63
C GLY A 202 5.30 -14.64 -18.95
N ALA A 203 4.78 -14.79 -17.73
CA ALA A 203 4.26 -13.74 -16.85
C ALA A 203 5.24 -12.58 -16.56
N GLY A 204 6.55 -12.80 -16.71
CA GLY A 204 7.58 -11.76 -16.57
C GLY A 204 7.54 -10.66 -17.65
N ALA A 205 6.88 -10.91 -18.79
CA ALA A 205 6.60 -9.88 -19.79
C ALA A 205 5.39 -9.00 -19.38
N ALA A 206 4.41 -9.59 -18.70
CA ALA A 206 3.24 -8.87 -18.19
C ALA A 206 3.59 -7.98 -16.98
N PHE A 207 4.51 -8.42 -16.11
CA PHE A 207 4.95 -7.63 -14.95
C PHE A 207 5.76 -6.38 -15.33
N ARG A 208 6.62 -6.45 -16.35
CA ARG A 208 7.36 -5.27 -16.84
C ARG A 208 6.48 -4.24 -17.54
N ALA A 209 5.36 -4.65 -18.12
CA ALA A 209 4.41 -3.74 -18.74
C ALA A 209 3.57 -2.95 -17.72
N GLY A 210 3.49 -3.42 -16.45
CA GLY A 210 2.69 -2.79 -15.39
C GLY A 210 3.45 -1.84 -14.46
N LEU A 211 4.78 -1.70 -14.63
CA LEU A 211 5.63 -0.77 -13.88
C LEU A 211 5.87 0.55 -14.63
N GLY A 212 5.10 0.82 -15.68
CA GLY A 212 5.07 2.10 -16.39
C GLY A 212 4.34 3.18 -15.59
#